data_AF-A0A800D635-F1
#
_entry.id   AF-A0A800D635-F1
#
_cell.length_a   1.000
_cell.length_b   1.000
_cell.length_c   1.000
_cell.angle_alpha   90.00
_cell.angle_beta   90.00
_cell.angle_gamma   90.00
#
_symmetry.space_group_name_H-M   'P 1'
#
loop_
_entity.id
_entity.type
_entity.pdbx_description
1 polymer ?
#
loop_
_entity_poly.entity_id
_entity_poly.type
_entity_poly.pdbx_seq_one_letter_code
_entity_poly.pdbx_strand_id
1 'polypeptide(L)' 'MPFNLGPLELIIILVIIIIVFGVGRLPEVGGAIGKGLREFRRAVSGSEEAGEEGD' A
#
# COMPACT_ATOMS: atom_id res chain seq x y z
N MET A 1 -2.90 14.71 27.82
CA MET A 1 -2.97 15.27 26.45
C MET A 1 -3.89 14.36 25.65
N PRO A 2 -5.02 14.84 25.11
CA PRO A 2 -6.17 13.99 24.75
C PRO A 2 -6.10 13.41 23.34
N PHE A 3 -4.92 13.01 22.86
CA PHE A 3 -4.77 12.39 21.55
C PHE A 3 -3.73 11.29 21.60
N ASN A 4 -4.07 10.20 22.31
CA ASN A 4 -3.40 8.94 22.06
C ASN A 4 -4.02 8.42 20.77
N LEU A 5 -3.27 8.42 19.66
CA LEU A 5 -3.67 7.78 18.41
C LEU A 5 -3.74 6.26 18.64
N GLY A 6 -4.80 5.83 19.30
CA GLY A 6 -5.04 4.44 19.60
C GLY A 6 -5.52 3.70 18.35
N PRO A 7 -5.50 2.36 18.39
CA PRO A 7 -6.10 1.54 17.35
C PRO A 7 -7.56 1.91 17.07
N LEU A 8 -8.29 2.39 18.08
CA LEU A 8 -9.70 2.77 17.98
C LEU A 8 -9.87 4.07 17.18
N GLU A 9 -9.11 5.11 17.46
CA GLU A 9 -9.11 6.36 16.67
C GLU A 9 -8.74 6.11 15.21
N LEU A 10 -7.75 5.26 14.94
CA LEU A 10 -7.38 4.90 13.57
C LEU A 10 -8.53 4.20 12.82
N ILE A 11 -9.28 3.33 13.49
CA ILE A 11 -10.47 2.68 12.91
C ILE A 11 -11.55 3.73 12.58
N ILE A 12 -11.80 4.69 13.46
CA ILE A 12 -12.78 5.76 13.21
C ILE A 12 -12.39 6.57 11.98
N ILE A 13 -11.12 6.98 11.88
CA ILE A 13 -10.59 7.71 10.71
C ILE A 13 -10.74 6.87 9.43
N LEU A 14 -10.41 5.59 9.50
CA LEU A 14 -10.55 4.66 8.37
C LEU A 14 -12.01 4.55 7.91
N VAL A 15 -12.97 4.47 8.83
CA VAL A 15 -14.40 4.45 8.51
C VAL A 15 -14.84 5.73 7.81
N ILE A 16 -14.37 6.90 8.26
CA ILE A 16 -14.69 8.18 7.60
C ILE A 16 -14.13 8.20 6.17
N ILE A 17 -12.88 7.77 5.97
CA ILE A 17 -12.27 7.65 4.64
C ILE A 17 -13.09 6.71 3.75
N ILE A 18 -13.51 5.56 4.29
CA ILE A 18 -14.37 4.60 3.59
C ILE A 18 -15.71 5.24 3.17
N ILE A 19 -16.31 6.07 4.01
CA ILE A 19 -17.59 6.72 3.67
C ILE A 19 -17.40 7.74 2.54
N VAL A 20 -16.32 8.51 2.55
CA VAL A 20 -16.03 9.53 1.53
C VAL A 20 -15.66 8.89 0.19
N PHE A 21 -14.77 7.89 0.20
CA PHE A 21 -14.24 7.26 -1.02
C PHE A 21 -15.02 6.03 -1.46
N GLY A 22 -15.74 5.37 -0.56
CA GLY A 22 -16.41 4.09 -0.77
C GLY A 22 -15.51 2.87 -0.48
N VAL A 23 -16.11 1.80 0.04
CA VAL A 23 -15.41 0.53 0.37
C VAL A 23 -14.66 -0.09 -0.82
N GLY A 24 -15.15 0.11 -2.05
CA GLY A 24 -14.55 -0.47 -3.26
C GLY A 24 -13.36 0.30 -3.81
N ARG A 25 -13.21 1.61 -3.49
CA ARG A 25 -12.12 2.43 -4.02
C ARG A 25 -10.80 2.20 -3.31
N LEU A 26 -10.83 1.86 -2.02
CA LEU A 26 -9.63 1.53 -1.24
C LEU A 26 -8.82 0.36 -1.82
N PRO A 27 -9.40 -0.82 -2.11
CA PRO A 27 -8.65 -1.93 -2.72
C PRO A 27 -8.21 -1.64 -4.16
N GLU A 28 -8.98 -0.84 -4.92
CA GLU A 28 -8.61 -0.39 -6.27
C GLU A 28 -7.34 0.48 -6.24
N VAL A 29 -7.32 1.49 -5.36
CA VAL A 29 -6.16 2.37 -5.15
C VAL A 29 -4.99 1.61 -4.55
N GLY A 30 -5.23 0.77 -3.53
CA GLY A 30 -4.19 -0.05 -2.91
C GLY A 30 -3.57 -1.05 -3.91
N GLY A 31 -4.37 -1.63 -4.80
CA GLY A 31 -3.89 -2.51 -5.87
C GLY A 31 -3.02 -1.79 -6.89
N ALA A 32 -3.40 -0.57 -7.29
CA ALA A 32 -2.61 0.27 -8.19
C ALA A 32 -1.26 0.68 -7.55
N ILE A 33 -1.30 1.15 -6.30
CA ILE A 33 -0.10 1.51 -5.54
C ILE A 33 0.79 0.29 -5.32
N GLY A 34 0.22 -0.87 -4.96
CA GLY A 34 0.96 -2.10 -4.74
C GLY A 34 1.70 -2.60 -5.98
N LYS A 35 1.07 -2.52 -7.16
CA LYS A 35 1.72 -2.81 -8.44
C LYS A 35 2.87 -1.85 -8.71
N GLY A 36 2.65 -0.55 -8.56
CA GLY A 36 3.69 0.46 -8.74
C GLY A 36 4.86 0.29 -7.77
N LEU A 37 4.60 -0.02 -6.50
CA LEU A 37 5.64 -0.29 -5.51
C LEU A 37 6.40 -1.58 -5.82
N ARG A 38 5.73 -2.62 -6.33
CA ARG A 38 6.38 -3.87 -6.76
C ARG A 38 7.31 -3.64 -7.95
N GLU A 39 6.87 -2.87 -8.95
CA GLU A 39 7.68 -2.50 -10.10
C GLU A 39 8.84 -1.58 -9.69
N PHE A 40 8.58 -0.59 -8.84
CA PHE A 40 9.62 0.27 -8.28
C PHE A 40 10.66 -0.55 -7.52
N ARG A 41 10.23 -1.48 -6.66
CA ARG A 41 11.15 -2.38 -5.95
C ARG A 41 11.93 -3.25 -6.92
N ARG A 42 11.33 -3.78 -7.99
CA ARG A 42 12.04 -4.55 -9.03
C ARG A 42 13.06 -3.70 -9.80
N ALA A 43 12.75 -2.45 -10.11
CA ALA A 43 13.67 -1.55 -10.79
C ALA A 43 14.85 -1.15 -9.87
N VAL A 44 14.58 -0.93 -8.59
CA VAL A 44 15.60 -0.58 -7.59
C VAL A 44 16.45 -1.80 -7.19
N SER A 45 15.83 -2.98 -7.04
CA SER A 45 16.51 -4.25 -6.74
C SER A 45 17.09 -4.94 -8.00
N GLY A 46 16.75 -4.47 -9.20
CA GLY A 46 17.23 -4.97 -10.50
C GLY A 46 18.70 -4.64 -10.80
N SER A 47 19.44 -4.12 -9.82
CA SER A 47 20.90 -4.14 -9.82
C SER A 47 21.50 -5.42 -9.18
N GLU A 48 20.68 -6.34 -8.66
CA GLU A 48 21.18 -7.54 -7.95
C GLU A 48 20.69 -8.89 -8.52
N GLU A 49 19.87 -8.93 -9.58
CA GLU A 49 19.45 -10.17 -10.23
C GLU A 49 19.73 -10.12 -11.75
N ALA A 50 21.02 -10.03 -12.10
CA ALA A 50 21.56 -10.44 -13.40
C ALA A 50 22.39 -11.70 -13.16
N GLY A 51 21.72 -12.84 -13.02
CA GLY A 51 22.40 -14.12 -12.80
C GLY A 51 21.40 -15.22 -12.49
N GLU A 52 20.82 -15.80 -13.54
CA GLU A 52 20.43 -17.21 -13.69
C GLU A 52 19.33 -17.33 -14.75
N GLU A 53 19.72 -17.25 -16.01
CA GLU A 53 19.16 -18.11 -17.07
C GLU A 53 20.37 -18.69 -17.81
N GLY A 54 20.85 -19.82 -17.28
CA GLY A 54 21.65 -20.79 -18.01
C GLY A 54 20.73 -21.96 -18.38
N ASP A 55 20.80 -22.32 -19.67
CA ASP A 55 20.01 -23.32 -20.44
C ASP A 55 18.65 -22.86 -20.96
#